data_AF-A0A075I1E8-F1
#
_entry.id   AF-A0A075I1E8-F1
#
_cell.length_a   1.000
_cell.length_b   1.000
_cell.length_c   1.000
_cell.angle_alpha   90.00
_cell.angle_beta   90.00
_cell.angle_gamma   90.00
#
_symmetry.space_group_name_H-M   'P 1'
#
loop_
_entity.id
_entity.type
_entity.pdbx_description
1 polymer ?
#
loop_
_entity_poly.entity_id
_entity_poly.type
_entity_poly.pdbx_seq_one_letter_code
_entity_poly.pdbx_strand_id
1 'polypeptide(L)'
;MEAVAFGAAVQAGILAGDVESDIVLLDVTPLTLGIETLGGVREPIIERNTTIPTSKDKTFTTAADSQTAVTINVVQGERPMVADNVSLGSFNLTDVPPAPRGVPQINVKFDIDANGIINVTAKDLGTGKDAKITVESSTKLSDEEVEKLKEDAEKHAEEDRKKKIP
;
A
#
# COMPACT_ATOMS: atom_id res chain seq x y z
N MET A 1 -48.98 11.82 4.74
CA MET A 1 -49.08 11.19 3.39
C MET A 1 -47.90 11.66 2.57
N GLU A 2 -46.68 11.27 2.96
CA GLU A 2 -45.42 11.75 2.35
C GLU A 2 -44.49 10.57 1.94
N ALA A 3 -44.72 9.37 2.48
CA ALA A 3 -43.93 8.17 2.15
C ALA A 3 -44.26 7.56 0.76
N VAL A 4 -45.41 7.90 0.17
CA VAL A 4 -45.84 7.33 -1.14
C VAL A 4 -45.34 8.17 -2.32
N ALA A 5 -45.08 9.46 -2.11
CA ALA A 5 -44.63 10.37 -3.16
C ALA A 5 -43.16 10.13 -3.56
N PHE A 6 -42.31 9.73 -2.61
CA PHE A 6 -40.90 9.42 -2.87
C PHE A 6 -40.73 8.13 -3.68
N GLY A 7 -41.55 7.10 -3.41
CA GLY A 7 -41.46 5.82 -4.11
C GLY A 7 -41.83 5.90 -5.60
N ALA A 8 -42.82 6.72 -5.94
CA ALA A 8 -43.25 6.90 -7.34
C ALA A 8 -42.24 7.69 -8.19
N ALA A 9 -41.50 8.63 -7.60
CA ALA A 9 -40.48 9.40 -8.31
C ALA A 9 -39.24 8.55 -8.64
N VAL A 10 -38.82 7.67 -7.72
CA VAL A 10 -37.72 6.71 -7.97
C VAL A 10 -38.12 5.74 -9.07
N GLN A 11 -39.36 5.23 -9.05
CA GLN A 11 -39.82 4.26 -10.04
C GLN A 11 -40.06 4.86 -11.43
N ALA A 12 -40.36 6.16 -11.53
CA ALA A 12 -40.46 6.89 -12.80
C ALA A 12 -39.08 7.19 -13.45
N GLY A 13 -38.03 7.41 -12.63
CA GLY A 13 -36.66 7.57 -13.15
C GLY A 13 -36.09 6.27 -13.74
N ILE A 14 -36.43 5.12 -13.14
CA ILE A 14 -35.94 3.80 -13.59
C ILE A 14 -36.55 3.39 -14.95
N LEU A 15 -37.78 3.82 -15.25
CA LEU A 15 -38.49 3.50 -16.51
C LEU A 15 -38.17 4.47 -17.67
N ALA A 16 -37.55 5.62 -17.40
CA ALA A 16 -37.25 6.65 -18.41
C ALA A 16 -35.81 6.57 -18.98
N GLY A 17 -34.97 5.65 -18.49
CA GLY A 17 -33.65 5.36 -19.08
C GLY A 17 -32.57 6.40 -18.80
N ASP A 18 -32.68 7.20 -17.73
CA ASP A 18 -31.69 8.23 -17.38
C ASP A 18 -31.17 8.12 -15.94
N VAL A 19 -31.17 6.91 -15.39
CA VAL A 19 -30.39 6.61 -14.19
C VAL A 19 -29.66 5.29 -14.42
N GLU A 20 -28.62 5.34 -15.26
CA GLU A 20 -27.44 4.53 -14.97
C GLU A 20 -26.95 5.00 -13.61
N SER A 21 -27.54 4.40 -12.56
CA SER A 21 -27.00 4.51 -11.22
C SER A 21 -25.65 3.84 -11.33
N ASP A 22 -24.62 4.62 -11.64
CA ASP A 22 -23.23 4.24 -11.42
C ASP A 22 -23.12 3.98 -9.92
N ILE A 23 -23.54 2.79 -9.50
CA ILE A 23 -23.21 2.19 -8.23
C ILE A 23 -21.70 1.98 -8.35
N VAL A 24 -20.96 3.04 -8.05
CA VAL A 24 -19.52 2.98 -7.97
C VAL A 24 -19.23 2.20 -6.70
N LEU A 25 -18.94 0.91 -6.87
CA LEU A 25 -18.45 0.09 -5.78
C LEU A 25 -17.05 0.63 -5.44
N LEU A 26 -16.96 1.37 -4.33
CA LEU A 26 -15.70 1.88 -3.82
C LEU A 26 -15.04 0.76 -3.04
N ASP A 27 -14.12 0.06 -3.69
CA ASP A 27 -13.29 -0.94 -3.03
C ASP A 27 -12.16 -0.25 -2.25
N VAL A 28 -11.64 -0.92 -1.22
CA VAL A 28 -10.66 -0.37 -0.28
C VAL A 28 -9.55 -1.34 0.05
N THR A 29 -8.36 -0.82 0.35
CA THR A 29 -7.22 -1.66 0.77
C THR A 29 -7.50 -2.35 2.12
N PRO A 30 -7.36 -3.68 2.26
CA PRO A 30 -7.71 -4.38 3.50
C PRO A 30 -6.72 -4.14 4.66
N LEU A 31 -5.45 -3.91 4.33
CA LEU A 31 -4.34 -3.69 5.25
C LEU A 31 -3.41 -2.59 4.70
N THR A 32 -2.59 -2.02 5.57
CA THR A 32 -1.58 -1.02 5.22
C THR A 32 -0.47 -1.65 4.38
N LEU A 33 -0.11 -0.98 3.29
CA LEU A 33 1.00 -1.33 2.42
C LEU A 33 2.18 -0.40 2.68
N GLY A 34 3.37 -0.97 2.68
CA GLY A 34 4.59 -0.25 2.95
C GLY A 34 5.82 -0.95 2.41
N ILE A 35 6.97 -0.37 2.74
CA ILE A 35 8.27 -0.98 2.46
C ILE A 35 9.07 -1.17 3.74
N GLU A 36 10.01 -2.11 3.67
CA GLU A 36 11.06 -2.23 4.67
C GLU A 36 12.03 -1.06 4.58
N THR A 37 12.34 -0.50 5.74
CA THR A 37 13.40 0.51 5.90
C THR A 37 14.50 0.00 6.82
N LEU A 38 15.59 0.77 6.95
CA LEU A 38 16.71 0.43 7.82
C LEU A 38 16.22 0.15 9.25
N GLY A 39 16.69 -0.95 9.83
CA GLY A 39 16.29 -1.39 11.17
C GLY A 39 15.09 -2.34 11.19
N GLY A 40 14.61 -2.80 10.02
CA GLY A 40 13.50 -3.75 9.93
C GLY A 40 12.14 -3.11 10.27
N VAL A 41 12.05 -1.78 10.18
CA VAL A 41 10.84 -1.01 10.44
C VAL A 41 10.04 -0.90 9.14
N ARG A 42 8.74 -1.14 9.22
CA ARG A 42 7.80 -0.94 8.11
C ARG A 42 7.45 0.54 8.01
N GLU A 43 7.77 1.14 6.87
CA GLU A 43 7.32 2.49 6.55
C GLU A 43 6.02 2.43 5.77
N PRO A 44 4.89 2.94 6.31
CA PRO A 44 3.61 2.94 5.61
C PRO A 44 3.61 3.94 4.45
N ILE A 45 3.08 3.51 3.31
CA ILE A 45 2.92 4.36 2.11
C ILE A 45 1.43 4.51 1.75
N ILE A 46 0.66 3.41 1.80
CA ILE A 46 -0.79 3.42 1.62
C ILE A 46 -1.42 2.79 2.84
N GLU A 47 -2.23 3.56 3.58
CA GLU A 47 -2.90 3.08 4.78
C GLU A 47 -4.03 2.09 4.44
N ARG A 48 -4.40 1.25 5.41
CA ARG A 48 -5.60 0.42 5.30
C ARG A 48 -6.86 1.28 5.09
N ASN A 49 -7.87 0.68 4.49
CA ASN A 49 -9.14 1.29 4.13
C ASN A 49 -8.99 2.49 3.16
N THR A 50 -7.89 2.55 2.40
CA THR A 50 -7.74 3.55 1.34
C THR A 50 -8.51 3.10 0.12
N THR A 51 -9.35 3.98 -0.44
CA THR A 51 -10.11 3.72 -1.67
C THR A 51 -9.19 3.41 -2.85
N ILE A 52 -9.50 2.35 -3.61
CA ILE A 52 -8.82 2.01 -4.86
C ILE A 52 -9.71 2.37 -6.07
N PRO A 53 -9.14 2.75 -7.22
CA PRO A 53 -7.71 2.86 -7.52
C PRO A 53 -7.04 4.06 -6.85
N THR A 54 -5.77 3.91 -6.45
CA THR A 54 -4.99 4.98 -5.80
C THR A 54 -3.51 4.87 -6.12
N SER A 55 -2.81 6.00 -6.05
CA SER A 55 -1.35 6.01 -6.16
C SER A 55 -0.73 6.96 -5.14
N LYS A 56 0.38 6.50 -4.54
CA LYS A 56 1.16 7.24 -3.56
C LYS A 56 2.63 7.01 -3.82
N ASP A 57 3.42 8.05 -3.68
CA ASP A 57 4.87 7.95 -3.78
C ASP A 57 5.55 8.54 -2.56
N LYS A 58 6.74 8.01 -2.25
CA LYS A 58 7.57 8.48 -1.16
C LYS A 58 9.03 8.35 -1.54
N THR A 59 9.80 9.39 -1.24
CA THR A 59 11.24 9.42 -1.53
C THR A 59 12.01 8.88 -0.34
N PHE A 60 12.88 7.92 -0.62
CA PHE A 60 13.79 7.27 0.30
C PHE A 60 15.25 7.57 -0.08
N THR A 61 16.16 7.20 0.80
CA THR A 61 17.60 7.31 0.59
C THR A 61 18.29 5.99 0.91
N THR A 62 19.52 5.83 0.44
CA THR A 62 20.39 4.71 0.82
C THR A 62 20.60 4.64 2.33
N ALA A 63 20.78 3.41 2.80
CA ALA A 63 20.96 3.04 4.20
C ALA A 63 22.45 3.01 4.61
N ALA A 64 23.36 2.87 3.63
CA ALA A 64 24.80 2.82 3.83
C ALA A 64 25.56 3.69 2.80
N ASP A 65 26.80 4.04 3.12
CA ASP A 65 27.69 4.77 2.22
C ASP A 65 28.11 3.90 1.03
N SER A 66 28.18 4.50 -0.16
CA SER A 66 28.58 3.84 -1.41
C SER A 66 27.72 2.60 -1.76
N GLN A 67 26.47 2.59 -1.31
CA GLN A 67 25.52 1.52 -1.63
C GLN A 67 25.14 1.55 -3.11
N THR A 68 25.51 0.51 -3.87
CA THR A 68 25.29 0.41 -5.32
C THR A 68 24.00 -0.31 -5.71
N ALA A 69 23.35 -0.96 -4.74
CA ALA A 69 22.07 -1.63 -4.92
C ALA A 69 21.17 -1.39 -3.69
N VAL A 70 19.91 -1.04 -3.94
CA VAL A 70 18.88 -0.88 -2.91
C VAL A 70 17.87 -2.01 -3.07
N THR A 71 17.66 -2.78 -2.00
CA THR A 71 16.60 -3.79 -1.95
C THR A 71 15.33 -3.16 -1.41
N ILE A 72 14.26 -3.25 -2.18
CA ILE A 72 12.93 -2.78 -1.81
C ILE A 72 12.10 -4.02 -1.49
N ASN A 73 11.85 -4.24 -0.20
CA ASN A 73 10.95 -5.30 0.27
C ASN A 73 9.57 -4.69 0.51
N VAL A 74 8.57 -5.16 -0.22
CA VAL A 74 7.18 -4.72 -0.15
C VAL A 74 6.45 -5.58 0.86
N VAL A 75 5.76 -4.94 1.80
CA VAL A 75 5.13 -5.61 2.94
C VAL A 75 3.71 -5.10 3.14
N GLN A 76 2.87 -5.98 3.69
CA GLN A 76 1.48 -5.71 4.03
C GLN A 76 1.21 -6.09 5.49
N GLY A 77 0.66 -5.15 6.25
CA GLY A 77 0.23 -5.38 7.62
C GLY A 77 0.27 -4.14 8.53
N GLU A 78 -0.28 -4.31 9.73
CA GLU A 78 -0.53 -3.21 10.68
C GLU A 78 0.52 -3.13 11.80
N ARG A 79 1.48 -4.05 11.86
CA ARG A 79 2.54 -4.05 12.88
C ARG A 79 3.75 -3.22 12.44
N PRO A 80 4.48 -2.55 13.33
CA PRO A 80 5.55 -1.62 12.95
C PRO A 80 6.83 -2.31 12.47
N MET A 81 7.07 -3.57 12.88
CA MET A 81 8.25 -4.35 12.48
C MET A 81 7.91 -5.23 11.27
N VAL A 82 8.80 -5.28 10.28
CA VAL A 82 8.58 -6.07 9.04
C VAL A 82 8.47 -7.56 9.31
N ALA A 83 9.21 -8.10 10.29
CA ALA A 83 9.18 -9.51 10.65
C ALA A 83 7.80 -10.00 11.13
N ASP A 84 6.96 -9.08 11.60
CA ASP A 84 5.61 -9.34 12.10
C ASP A 84 4.51 -9.07 11.04
N ASN A 85 4.90 -8.70 9.82
CA ASN A 85 3.99 -8.44 8.69
C ASN A 85 4.18 -9.48 7.58
N VAL A 86 3.28 -9.46 6.60
CA VAL A 86 3.36 -10.33 5.42
C VAL A 86 4.23 -9.66 4.36
N SER A 87 5.32 -10.32 3.94
CA SER A 87 6.10 -9.86 2.78
C SER A 87 5.39 -10.29 1.49
N LEU A 88 5.14 -9.31 0.63
CA LEU A 88 4.48 -9.51 -0.66
C LEU A 88 5.49 -9.81 -1.78
N GLY A 89 6.74 -9.39 -1.59
CA GLY A 89 7.82 -9.60 -2.54
C GLY A 89 8.90 -8.56 -2.38
N SER A 90 10.07 -8.83 -2.97
CA SER A 90 11.18 -7.90 -2.97
C SER A 90 11.84 -7.82 -4.33
N PHE A 91 12.42 -6.65 -4.62
CA PHE A 91 13.16 -6.42 -5.84
C PHE A 91 14.34 -5.49 -5.55
N ASN A 92 15.35 -5.56 -6.42
CA ASN A 92 16.57 -4.79 -6.26
C ASN A 92 16.62 -3.70 -7.33
N LEU A 93 16.82 -2.45 -6.90
CA LEU A 93 17.26 -1.37 -7.77
C LEU A 93 18.79 -1.39 -7.81
N THR A 94 19.35 -1.87 -8.93
CA THR A 94 20.81 -1.93 -9.15
C THR A 94 21.32 -0.67 -9.84
N ASP A 95 22.65 -0.51 -9.86
CA ASP A 95 23.36 0.60 -10.50
C ASP A 95 23.09 1.99 -9.89
N VAL A 96 22.85 2.03 -8.58
CA VAL A 96 22.84 3.29 -7.85
C VAL A 96 24.27 3.83 -7.79
N PRO A 97 24.51 5.11 -8.14
CA PRO A 97 25.85 5.67 -8.12
C PRO A 97 26.38 5.66 -6.68
N PRO A 98 27.66 5.26 -6.47
CA PRO A 98 28.24 5.23 -5.14
C PRO A 98 28.33 6.66 -4.60
N ALA A 99 27.50 6.95 -3.58
CA ALA A 99 27.42 8.24 -2.93
C ALA A 99 27.33 8.06 -1.41
N PRO A 100 27.63 9.09 -0.61
CA PRO A 100 27.39 9.06 0.83
C PRO A 100 25.93 8.74 1.14
N ARG A 101 25.70 8.09 2.28
CA ARG A 101 24.36 7.83 2.80
C ARG A 101 23.58 9.14 2.89
N GLY A 102 22.34 9.15 2.42
CA GLY A 102 21.49 10.35 2.46
C GLY A 102 21.44 11.12 1.14
N VAL A 103 22.36 10.85 0.20
CA VAL A 103 22.48 11.62 -1.04
C VAL A 103 21.61 11.05 -2.18
N PRO A 104 21.63 9.74 -2.49
CA PRO A 104 20.76 9.20 -3.52
C PRO A 104 19.29 9.32 -3.13
N GLN A 105 18.46 9.81 -4.05
CA GLN A 105 17.03 9.96 -3.83
C GLN A 105 16.29 8.92 -4.66
N ILE A 106 15.74 7.90 -3.98
CA ILE A 106 14.98 6.83 -4.60
C ILE A 106 13.49 7.12 -4.35
N ASN A 107 12.77 7.51 -5.38
CA ASN A 107 11.31 7.64 -5.30
C ASN A 107 10.67 6.27 -5.47
N VAL A 108 9.94 5.82 -4.46
CA VAL A 108 9.17 4.58 -4.49
C VAL A 108 7.70 4.94 -4.62
N LYS A 109 7.11 4.59 -5.76
CA LYS A 109 5.70 4.79 -6.08
C LYS A 109 4.95 3.47 -5.97
N PHE A 110 3.86 3.50 -5.22
CA PHE A 110 2.85 2.45 -5.14
C PHE A 110 1.64 2.88 -5.96
N ASP A 111 1.19 1.99 -6.83
CA ASP A 111 0.04 2.19 -7.72
C ASP A 111 -0.87 0.98 -7.58
N ILE A 112 -2.12 1.19 -7.17
CA ILE A 112 -3.11 0.13 -7.00
C ILE A 112 -4.22 0.37 -7.99
N ASP A 113 -4.47 -0.62 -8.84
CA ASP A 113 -5.54 -0.55 -9.83
C ASP A 113 -6.92 -0.94 -9.26
N ALA A 114 -7.96 -0.85 -10.08
CA ALA A 114 -9.33 -1.18 -9.69
C ALA A 114 -9.54 -2.68 -9.41
N ASN A 115 -8.61 -3.56 -9.80
CA ASN A 115 -8.65 -4.99 -9.52
C ASN A 115 -7.86 -5.34 -8.25
N GLY A 116 -7.22 -4.36 -7.61
CA GLY A 116 -6.32 -4.56 -6.48
C GLY A 116 -4.93 -5.08 -6.88
N ILE A 117 -4.51 -4.98 -8.14
CA ILE A 117 -3.13 -5.29 -8.54
C ILE A 117 -2.23 -4.14 -8.10
N ILE A 118 -1.17 -4.47 -7.35
CA ILE A 118 -0.26 -3.50 -6.76
C ILE A 118 0.99 -3.45 -7.63
N ASN A 119 1.29 -2.28 -8.19
CA ASN A 119 2.51 -2.00 -8.92
C ASN A 119 3.40 -1.11 -8.07
N VAL A 120 4.56 -1.64 -7.68
CA VAL A 120 5.56 -0.89 -6.91
C VAL A 120 6.72 -0.57 -7.82
N THR A 121 7.00 0.71 -8.04
CA THR A 121 8.10 1.21 -8.87
C THR A 121 9.07 1.98 -8.00
N ALA A 122 10.34 1.60 -7.99
CA ALA A 122 11.41 2.38 -7.38
C ALA A 122 12.24 3.02 -8.50
N LYS A 123 12.38 4.35 -8.45
CA LYS A 123 13.14 5.13 -9.41
C LYS A 123 14.18 5.97 -8.70
N ASP A 124 15.44 5.83 -9.10
CA ASP A 124 16.49 6.76 -8.71
C ASP A 124 16.32 8.08 -9.48
N LEU A 125 16.14 9.18 -8.76
CA LEU A 125 15.98 10.52 -9.35
C LEU A 125 17.29 11.06 -9.92
N GLY A 126 18.44 10.56 -9.48
CA GLY A 126 19.75 10.99 -9.97
C GLY A 126 20.09 10.39 -11.34
N THR A 127 19.97 9.07 -11.47
CA THR A 127 20.30 8.37 -12.73
C THR A 127 19.12 8.16 -13.66
N GLY A 128 17.89 8.29 -13.16
CA GLY A 128 16.66 7.99 -13.91
C GLY A 128 16.38 6.49 -14.07
N LYS A 129 17.22 5.60 -13.51
CA LYS A 129 16.99 4.17 -13.52
C LYS A 129 15.80 3.81 -12.63
N ASP A 130 14.97 2.91 -13.13
CA ASP A 130 13.85 2.36 -12.39
C ASP A 130 13.88 0.84 -12.37
N ALA A 131 13.29 0.30 -11.30
CA ALA A 131 12.97 -1.11 -11.15
C ALA A 131 11.54 -1.18 -10.61
N LYS A 132 10.80 -2.21 -11.01
CA LYS A 132 9.43 -2.39 -10.54
C LYS A 132 9.13 -3.84 -10.27
N ILE A 133 8.15 -4.06 -9.40
CA ILE A 133 7.52 -5.33 -9.15
C ILE A 133 6.01 -5.15 -9.27
N THR A 134 5.35 -6.13 -9.88
CA THR A 134 3.90 -6.24 -9.85
C THR A 134 3.55 -7.34 -8.87
N VAL A 135 2.81 -6.99 -7.84
CA VAL A 135 2.28 -7.92 -6.85
C VAL A 135 0.79 -8.06 -7.10
N GLU A 136 0.38 -9.25 -7.47
CA GLU A 136 -1.03 -9.59 -7.51
C GLU A 136 -1.51 -9.84 -6.07
N SER A 137 -2.59 -9.17 -5.65
CA SER A 137 -3.24 -9.37 -4.35
C SER A 137 -3.77 -10.79 -4.13
N SER A 138 -3.55 -11.70 -5.08
CA SER A 138 -3.93 -13.12 -5.04
C SER A 138 -3.17 -13.96 -4.03
N THR A 139 -2.32 -13.36 -3.18
CA THR A 139 -2.02 -13.97 -1.87
C THR A 139 -3.27 -13.77 -1.02
N LYS A 140 -4.28 -14.61 -1.29
CA LYS A 140 -5.60 -14.64 -0.66
C LYS A 140 -5.44 -14.84 0.85
N LEU A 141 -5.10 -13.79 1.58
CA LEU A 141 -5.45 -13.72 2.98
C LEU A 141 -6.97 -13.79 2.99
N SER A 142 -7.51 -14.90 3.48
CA SER A 142 -8.94 -14.99 3.72
C SER A 142 -9.36 -13.84 4.64
N ASP A 143 -10.62 -13.42 4.57
CA ASP A 143 -11.12 -12.37 5.48
C ASP A 143 -10.81 -12.70 6.95
N GLU A 144 -10.87 -13.98 7.31
CA GLU A 144 -10.46 -14.51 8.63
C GLU A 144 -9.00 -14.25 8.97
N GLU A 145 -8.08 -14.36 8.01
CA GLU A 145 -6.65 -14.06 8.23
C GLU A 145 -6.40 -12.56 8.35
N VAL A 146 -7.12 -11.75 7.56
CA VAL A 146 -7.07 -10.30 7.66
C VAL A 146 -7.57 -9.83 9.03
N GLU A 147 -8.69 -10.35 9.51
CA GLU A 147 -9.20 -10.04 10.86
C GLU A 147 -8.24 -10.49 11.93
N LYS A 148 -7.69 -11.70 11.83
CA LYS A 148 -6.69 -12.20 12.78
C LYS A 148 -5.46 -11.31 12.84
N LEU A 149 -4.94 -10.84 11.70
CA LEU A 149 -3.79 -9.94 11.64
C LEU A 149 -4.11 -8.56 12.24
N LYS A 150 -5.33 -8.06 12.07
CA LYS A 150 -5.80 -6.82 12.70
C LYS A 150 -5.88 -6.97 14.22
N GLU A 151 -6.50 -8.05 14.69
CA GLU A 151 -6.58 -8.35 16.12
C GLU A 151 -5.19 -8.56 16.75
N ASP A 152 -4.27 -9.24 16.06
CA ASP A 152 -2.90 -9.46 16.51
C ASP A 152 -2.17 -8.12 16.68
N ALA A 153 -2.30 -7.23 15.69
CA ALA A 153 -1.73 -5.89 15.77
C ALA A 153 -2.31 -5.06 16.93
N GLU A 154 -3.61 -5.19 17.23
CA GLU A 154 -4.22 -4.52 18.38
C GLU A 154 -3.73 -5.10 19.72
N LYS A 155 -3.61 -6.42 19.83
CA LYS A 155 -3.12 -7.12 21.04
C LYS A 155 -1.66 -6.81 21.32
N HIS A 156 -0.83 -6.73 20.28
CA HIS A 156 0.60 -6.45 20.39
C HIS A 156 0.94 -4.95 20.36
N ALA A 157 -0.05 -4.06 20.27
CA ALA A 157 0.16 -2.61 20.19
C ALA A 157 1.01 -2.05 21.35
N GLU A 158 0.88 -2.59 22.56
CA GLU A 158 1.67 -2.13 23.72
C GLU A 158 3.14 -2.60 23.67
N GLU A 159 3.39 -3.81 23.16
CA GLU A 159 4.74 -4.32 22.93
C GLU A 159 5.42 -3.62 21.75
N ASP A 160 4.66 -3.40 20.68
CA ASP A 160 5.10 -2.72 19.47
C ASP A 160 5.48 -1.25 19.75
N ARG A 161 4.80 -0.58 20.70
CA ARG A 161 5.21 0.75 21.21
C ARG A 161 6.60 0.74 21.87
N LYS A 162 6.96 -0.33 22.58
CA LYS A 162 8.27 -0.47 23.23
C LYS A 162 9.38 -0.78 22.22
N LYS A 163 9.06 -1.52 21.15
CA LYS A 163 10.00 -1.84 20.07
C LYS A 163 10.26 -0.69 19.10
N LYS A 164 9.35 0.28 18.99
CA LYS A 164 9.47 1.44 18.08
C LYS A 164 10.50 2.49 18.54
N ILE A 165 11.26 2.22 19.60
CA ILE A 165 12.23 3.16 20.18
C ILE A 165 13.65 2.71 19.74
N PRO A 166 14.31 3.46 18.84
CA PRO A 166 15.76 3.40 18.69
C PRO A 166 16.47 4.14 19.84
#